data_AF-A0A1G3QY47-F1
#
_entry.id   AF-A0A1G3QY47-F1
#
_cell.length_a   1.000
_cell.length_b   1.000
_cell.length_c   1.000
_cell.angle_alpha   90.00
_cell.angle_beta   90.00
_cell.angle_gamma   90.00
#
_symmetry.space_group_name_H-M   'P 1'
#
loop_
_entity.id
_entity.type
_entity.pdbx_description
1 polymer ?
#
loop_
_entity_poly.entity_id
_entity_poly.type
_entity_poly.pdbx_seq_one_letter_code
_entity_poly.pdbx_strand_id
1 'polypeptide(L)' 'MARPLLGEILLENKEITREQLDKAIDIQKKEGGLIGIILVSMGVITEQTLVRYLAIQAERVTSS' A
#
# COMPACT_ATOMS: atom_id res chain seq x y z
N MET A 1 9.18 10.59 13.82
CA MET A 1 8.13 9.55 13.81
C MET A 1 8.12 8.90 12.43
N ALA A 2 8.08 7.57 12.35
CA ALA A 2 8.06 6.87 11.06
C ALA A 2 6.69 7.10 10.39
N ARG A 3 6.68 7.53 9.13
CA ARG A 3 5.44 7.61 8.36
C ARG A 3 4.91 6.18 8.15
N PRO A 4 3.65 5.89 8.50
CA PRO A 4 3.10 4.56 8.30
C PRO A 4 3.12 4.24 6.81
N LEU A 5 3.64 3.06 6.45
CA LEU A 5 3.74 2.61 5.08
C LEU A 5 2.37 2.10 4.60
N LEU A 6 1.94 2.52 3.42
CA LEU A 6 0.66 2.11 2.85
C LEU A 6 0.54 0.58 2.74
N GLY A 7 1.62 -0.09 2.33
CA GLY A 7 1.66 -1.56 2.23
C GLY A 7 1.43 -2.26 3.57
N GLU A 8 1.98 -1.73 4.66
CA GLU A 8 1.78 -2.29 6.00
C GLU A 8 0.33 -2.06 6.47
N ILE A 9 -0.25 -0.88 6.22
CA ILE A 9 -1.67 -0.62 6.54
C ILE A 9 -2.57 -1.61 5.80
N LEU A 10 -2.32 -1.85 4.51
CA LEU A 10 -3.10 -2.80 3.71
C LEU A 10 -2.95 -4.24 4.23
N LEU A 11 -1.75 -4.62 4.67
CA LEU A 11 -1.46 -5.93 5.25
C LEU A 11 -2.15 -6.11 6.61
N GLU A 12 -2.08 -5.11 7.50
CA GLU A 12 -2.77 -5.08 8.79
C GLU A 12 -4.28 -5.28 8.64
N ASN A 13 -4.86 -4.67 7.60
CA ASN A 13 -6.30 -4.74 7.33
C ASN A 13 -6.71 -5.94 6.45
N LYS A 14 -5.77 -6.85 6.12
CA LYS A 14 -6.01 -8.05 5.31
C LYS A 14 -6.55 -7.77 3.90
N GLU A 15 -6.31 -6.58 3.36
CA GLU A 15 -6.62 -6.25 1.96
C GLU A 15 -5.63 -6.91 1.01
N ILE A 16 -4.42 -7.15 1.50
CA ILE A 16 -3.35 -7.86 0.78
C ILE A 16 -2.71 -8.91 1.68
N THR A 17 -2.09 -9.90 1.07
CA THR A 17 -1.23 -10.88 1.75
C THR A 17 0.22 -10.41 1.77
N ARG A 18 1.03 -10.98 2.66
CA ARG A 18 2.47 -10.70 2.71
C ARG A 18 3.14 -11.04 1.37
N GLU A 19 2.76 -12.15 0.74
CA GLU A 19 3.28 -12.54 -0.57
C GLU A 19 2.93 -11.55 -1.69
N GLN A 20 1.72 -10.95 -1.66
CA GLN A 20 1.32 -9.93 -2.61
C GLN A 20 2.10 -8.63 -2.40
N LEU A 21 2.33 -8.26 -1.14
CA LEU A 21 3.16 -7.10 -0.79
C LEU A 21 4.61 -7.30 -1.23
N ASP A 22 5.19 -8.47 -0.96
CA ASP A 22 6.57 -8.79 -1.34
C ASP A 22 6.75 -8.74 -2.87
N LYS A 23 5.79 -9.29 -3.63
CA LYS A 23 5.79 -9.17 -5.10
C LYS A 23 5.72 -7.72 -5.57
N ALA A 24 4.86 -6.90 -4.96
CA ALA A 24 4.75 -5.50 -5.29
C ALA A 24 6.04 -4.73 -4.98
N ILE A 25 6.73 -5.05 -3.87
CA ILE A 25 8.03 -4.48 -3.51
C ILE A 25 9.10 -4.89 -4.51
N ASP A 26 9.12 -6.15 -4.96
CA ASP A 26 10.07 -6.62 -5.96
C ASP A 26 9.89 -5.91 -7.31
N ILE A 27 8.65 -5.66 -7.72
CA ILE A 27 8.34 -4.85 -8.90
C ILE A 27 8.82 -3.41 -8.68
N GLN A 28 8.50 -2.80 -7.52
CA GLN A 28 8.92 -1.44 -7.18
C GLN A 28 10.44 -1.27 -7.19
N LYS A 29 11.20 -2.27 -6.74
CA LYS A 29 12.67 -2.25 -6.78
C LYS A 29 13.23 -2.28 -8.19
N LYS A 30 12.54 -2.96 -9.13
CA LYS A 30 12.98 -3.10 -10.52
C LYS A 30 12.57 -1.90 -11.39
N GLU A 31 11.36 -1.42 -11.19
CA GLU A 31 10.71 -0.44 -12.08
C GLU A 31 10.55 0.94 -11.44
N GLY A 32 10.71 1.04 -10.11
CA GLY A 32 10.39 2.24 -9.34
C GLY A 32 8.88 2.39 -9.11
N GLY A 33 8.45 3.61 -8.79
CA GLY A 33 7.04 3.95 -8.63
C GLY A 33 6.48 3.79 -7.22
N LEU A 34 5.16 3.93 -7.11
CA LEU A 34 4.43 3.91 -5.84
C LEU A 34 3.83 2.53 -5.58
N ILE A 35 4.08 1.99 -4.38
CA ILE A 35 3.60 0.64 -4.01
C ILE A 35 2.08 0.48 -4.19
N GLY A 36 1.31 1.51 -3.86
CA GLY A 36 -0.15 1.49 -4.02
C GLY A 36 -0.59 1.38 -5.48
N ILE A 37 0.10 2.05 -6.39
CA ILE A 37 -0.18 1.97 -7.84
C ILE A 37 0.19 0.61 -8.38
N ILE A 38 1.33 0.06 -7.95
CA ILE A 38 1.77 -1.29 -8.34
C ILE A 38 0.73 -2.33 -7.89
N LEU A 39 0.23 -2.23 -6.65
CA LEU A 39 -0.80 -3.13 -6.13
C LEU A 39 -2.12 -3.05 -6.93
N VAL A 40 -2.49 -1.87 -7.41
CA VAL A 40 -3.64 -1.70 -8.33
C VAL A 40 -3.35 -2.32 -9.70
N SER A 41 -2.19 -2.04 -10.28
CA SER A 41 -1.78 -2.60 -11.58
C SER A 41 -1.67 -4.13 -11.57
N MET A 42 -1.30 -4.72 -10.43
CA MET A 42 -1.30 -6.18 -10.23
C MET A 42 -2.71 -6.77 -10.07
N GLY A 43 -3.75 -5.94 -9.97
CA GLY A 43 -5.13 -6.37 -9.70
C GLY A 43 -5.34 -6.92 -8.28
N VAL A 44 -4.40 -6.65 -7.36
CA VAL A 44 -4.47 -7.11 -5.96
C VAL A 44 -5.49 -6.29 -5.18
N ILE A 45 -5.52 -4.97 -5.42
CA ILE A 45 -6.49 -4.05 -4.84
C ILE A 45 -7.15 -3.22 -5.95
N THR A 46 -8.32 -2.67 -5.65
CA THR A 46 -8.99 -1.72 -6.55
C THR A 46 -8.49 -0.28 -6.31
N GLU A 47 -8.72 0.61 -7.27
CA GLU A 47 -8.48 2.05 -7.09
C GLU A 47 -9.28 2.62 -5.91
N GLN A 48 -10.51 2.14 -5.70
CA GLN A 48 -11.34 2.55 -4.57
C GLN A 48 -10.72 2.15 -3.23
N THR A 49 -10.19 0.91 -3.14
CA THR A 49 -9.43 0.43 -1.98
C THR A 49 -8.21 1.31 -1.76
N LEU A 50 -7.43 1.61 -2.81
CA LEU A 50 -6.26 2.47 -2.72
C LEU A 50 -6.61 3.84 -2.13
N VAL A 51 -7.63 4.52 -2.66
CA VAL A 51 -8.07 5.84 -2.17
C VAL A 51 -8.48 5.79 -0.71
N ARG A 52 -9.26 4.78 -0.31
CA ARG A 52 -9.69 4.59 1.09
C ARG A 52 -8.50 4.49 2.03
N TYR A 53 -7.48 3.70 1.69
CA TYR A 53 -6.33 3.49 2.57
C TYR A 53 -5.31 4.63 2.53
N LEU A 54 -5.25 5.39 1.44
CA LEU A 54 -4.51 6.65 1.40
C LEU A 54 -5.09 7.69 2.36
N ALA A 55 -6.42 7.77 2.48
CA ALA A 55 -7.07 8.63 3.47
C ALA A 55 -6.70 8.21 4.90
N ILE A 56 -6.81 6.91 5.21
CA ILE A 56 -6.42 6.36 6.53
C ILE A 56 -4.95 6.63 6.84
N GLN A 57 -4.07 6.48 5.86
CA GLN A 57 -2.64 6.78 6.01
C GLN A 57 -2.42 8.26 6.37
N ALA A 58 -3.13 9.18 5.71
CA ALA A 58 -3.03 10.61 5.99
C ALA A 58 -3.47 10.95 7.42
N GLU A 59 -4.58 10.37 7.89
CA GLU A 59 -5.09 10.57 9.26
C GLU A 59 -4.07 10.13 10.34
N ARG A 60 -3.38 9.00 10.10
CA ARG A 60 -2.33 8.49 11.01
C ARG A 60 -1.10 9.40 11.06
N VAL A 61 -0.81 10.16 10.00
CA VAL A 61 0.30 11.12 9.96
C VAL A 61 -0.05 12.43 10.67
N THR A 62 -1.30 12.88 10.58
CA THR A 62 -1.76 14.13 11.21
C THR A 62 -1.96 14.00 12.73
N SER A 63 -2.24 12.78 13.22
CA SER A 63 -2.50 12.53 14.64
C SER A 63 -1.23 12.20 15.45
N SER A 64 -0.03 12.51 14.93
CA SER A 64 1.28 12.26 15.57
C SER A 64 2.09 13.53 15.75
#